data_AF-A0A9X1SWS5-F1
#
_entry.id   AF-A0A9X1SWS5-F1
#
_cell.length_a   1.000
_cell.length_b   1.000
_cell.length_c   1.000
_cell.angle_alpha   90.00
_cell.angle_beta   90.00
_cell.angle_gamma   90.00
#
_symmetry.space_group_name_H-M   'P 1'
#
loop_
_entity.id
_entity.type
_entity.pdbx_description
1 polymer ?
#
loop_
_entity_poly.entity_id
_entity_poly.type
_entity_poly.pdbx_seq_one_letter_code
_entity_poly.pdbx_strand_id
1 'polypeptide(L)'
;MTQKPAMPDVDTVRTWWHELLNGSRSRDEVHALAAPWVEGTAVVSDALADAGLWDLYGANLNHAGDGGFRHGGAPDPVHSMDDLAQQFFTWSESVRVRAEDPQAWAALLLAQRRQMRSARDNLR
;
A
#
# COMPACT_ATOMS: atom_id res chain seq x y z
N MET A 1 11.93 1.54 -24.81
CA MET A 1 11.97 1.31 -23.35
C MET A 1 11.58 2.63 -22.69
N THR A 2 10.32 2.76 -22.26
CA THR A 2 9.86 3.96 -21.55
C THR A 2 10.53 3.96 -20.17
N GLN A 3 11.27 5.02 -19.87
CA GLN A 3 11.88 5.21 -18.56
C GLN A 3 10.75 5.24 -17.52
N LYS A 4 10.80 4.38 -16.50
CA LYS A 4 9.83 4.41 -15.41
C LYS A 4 9.90 5.77 -14.72
N PRO A 5 8.76 6.32 -14.27
CA PRO A 5 8.77 7.51 -13.45
C PRO A 5 9.53 7.24 -12.15
N ALA A 6 10.20 8.27 -11.62
CA ALA A 6 10.80 8.19 -10.30
C ALA A 6 9.77 7.74 -9.27
N MET A 7 10.20 6.94 -8.28
CA MET A 7 9.31 6.48 -7.23
C MET A 7 8.76 7.69 -6.43
N PRO A 8 7.45 7.73 -6.14
CA PRO A 8 6.86 8.77 -5.32
C PRO A 8 7.48 8.76 -3.94
N ASP A 9 7.67 9.94 -3.36
CA ASP A 9 8.03 10.05 -1.97
C ASP A 9 6.81 9.83 -1.06
N VAL A 10 7.07 9.71 0.24
CA VAL A 10 6.03 9.46 1.25
C VAL A 10 4.97 10.57 1.28
N ASP A 11 5.35 11.82 1.03
CA ASP A 11 4.40 12.93 1.06
C ASP A 11 3.45 12.88 -0.15
N THR A 12 3.95 12.52 -1.33
CA THR A 12 3.14 12.27 -2.52
C THR A 12 2.13 11.15 -2.28
N VAL A 13 2.57 10.03 -1.69
CA VAL A 13 1.70 8.91 -1.31
C VAL A 13 0.66 9.35 -0.27
N ARG A 14 1.04 10.18 0.71
CA ARG A 14 0.11 10.76 1.70
C ARG A 14 -0.97 11.62 1.04
N THR A 15 -0.61 12.43 0.05
CA THR A 15 -1.57 13.23 -0.71
C THR A 15 -2.61 12.34 -1.38
N TRP A 16 -2.19 11.25 -2.03
CA TRP A 16 -3.12 10.32 -2.70
C TRP A 16 -4.06 9.62 -1.72
N TRP A 17 -3.58 9.27 -0.53
CA TRP A 17 -4.42 8.79 0.55
C TRP A 17 -5.49 9.80 0.97
N HIS A 18 -5.10 11.06 1.20
CA HIS A 18 -6.06 12.09 1.56
C HIS A 18 -7.11 12.32 0.48
N GLU A 19 -6.69 12.35 -0.79
CA GLU A 19 -7.60 12.51 -1.95
C GLU A 19 -8.57 11.33 -2.09
N LEU A 20 -8.14 10.10 -1.78
CA LEU A 20 -9.03 8.94 -1.73
C LEU A 20 -10.06 9.09 -0.60
N LEU A 21 -9.59 9.39 0.61
CA LEU A 21 -10.44 9.41 1.81
C LEU A 21 -11.44 10.58 1.82
N ASN A 22 -11.08 11.71 1.23
CA ASN A 22 -11.97 12.85 1.10
C ASN A 22 -12.87 12.78 -0.16
N GLY A 23 -12.68 11.76 -1.01
CA GLY A 23 -13.46 11.54 -2.22
C GLY A 23 -13.11 12.43 -3.40
N SER A 24 -12.05 13.25 -3.33
CA SER A 24 -11.58 14.05 -4.46
C SER A 24 -10.87 13.23 -5.53
N ARG A 25 -10.52 11.98 -5.21
CA ARG A 25 -10.04 10.97 -6.16
C ARG A 25 -10.72 9.63 -5.88
N SER A 26 -11.11 8.95 -6.95
CA SER A 26 -11.73 7.63 -6.90
C SER A 26 -10.71 6.51 -6.64
N ARG A 27 -11.22 5.32 -6.29
CA ARG A 27 -10.43 4.08 -6.12
C ARG A 27 -9.68 3.71 -7.41
N ASP A 28 -10.34 3.82 -8.56
CA ASP A 28 -9.74 3.54 -9.87
C ASP A 28 -8.56 4.47 -10.14
N GLU A 29 -8.71 5.76 -9.85
CA GLU A 29 -7.66 6.75 -10.09
C GLU A 29 -6.44 6.56 -9.17
N VAL A 30 -6.62 6.28 -7.87
CA VAL A 30 -5.48 5.98 -6.99
C VAL A 30 -4.80 4.66 -7.34
N HIS A 31 -5.57 3.66 -7.76
CA HIS A 31 -5.02 2.40 -8.25
C HIS A 31 -4.16 2.63 -9.50
N ALA A 32 -4.66 3.40 -10.48
CA ALA A 32 -3.93 3.74 -11.68
C ALA A 32 -2.65 4.55 -11.40
N LEU A 33 -2.67 5.39 -10.36
CA LEU A 33 -1.46 6.06 -9.89
C LEU A 33 -0.47 5.06 -9.33
N ALA A 34 -0.87 4.14 -8.45
CA ALA A 34 0.06 3.21 -7.81
C ALA A 34 0.60 2.11 -8.74
N ALA A 35 -0.19 1.69 -9.74
CA ALA A 35 0.08 0.55 -10.62
C ALA A 35 1.49 0.51 -11.26
N PRO A 36 2.05 1.61 -11.81
CA PRO A 36 3.36 1.59 -12.47
C PRO A 36 4.52 1.14 -11.57
N TRP A 37 4.40 1.34 -10.26
CA TRP A 37 5.41 0.97 -9.27
C TRP A 37 5.15 -0.42 -8.69
N VAL A 38 3.89 -0.76 -8.44
CA VAL A 38 3.49 -2.04 -7.83
C VAL A 38 3.55 -3.22 -8.82
N GLU A 39 3.05 -3.05 -10.04
CA GLU A 39 3.03 -4.12 -11.06
C GLU A 39 4.39 -4.32 -11.73
N GLY A 40 5.31 -3.37 -11.54
CA GLY A 40 6.59 -3.35 -12.20
C GLY A 40 7.75 -3.86 -11.33
N THR A 41 8.88 -4.21 -11.95
CA THR A 41 10.13 -4.56 -11.24
C THR A 41 10.91 -3.34 -10.72
N ALA A 42 10.24 -2.32 -10.19
CA ALA A 42 10.94 -1.12 -9.72
C ALA A 42 11.87 -1.46 -8.54
N VAL A 43 13.03 -0.81 -8.48
CA VAL A 43 13.89 -0.88 -7.29
C VAL A 43 13.22 -0.04 -6.20
N VAL A 44 12.86 -0.70 -5.09
CA VAL A 44 12.28 -0.03 -3.93
C VAL A 44 13.32 0.90 -3.31
N SER A 45 13.12 2.21 -3.44
CA SER A 45 14.02 3.22 -2.86
C SER A 45 13.60 3.66 -1.46
N ASP A 46 12.31 3.59 -1.13
CA ASP A 46 11.77 3.87 0.20
C ASP A 46 10.68 2.83 0.55
N ALA A 47 10.94 1.99 1.55
CA ALA A 47 10.02 0.93 1.96
C ALA A 47 8.65 1.43 2.46
N LEU A 48 8.56 2.64 3.00
CA LEU A 48 7.27 3.19 3.46
C LEU A 48 6.46 3.79 2.32
N ALA A 49 7.10 4.42 1.35
CA ALA A 49 6.41 4.83 0.14
C ALA A 49 5.94 3.59 -0.64
N ASP A 50 6.76 2.54 -0.74
CA ASP A 50 6.37 1.27 -1.37
C ASP A 50 5.17 0.61 -0.67
N ALA A 51 5.19 0.52 0.66
CA ALA A 51 4.07 -0.01 1.43
C ALA A 51 2.77 0.77 1.18
N GLY A 52 2.84 2.11 1.21
CA GLY A 52 1.66 2.93 0.94
C GLY A 52 1.14 2.82 -0.50
N LEU A 53 2.02 2.57 -1.48
CA LEU A 53 1.62 2.29 -2.85
C LEU A 53 0.91 0.94 -2.99
N TRP A 54 1.37 -0.10 -2.31
CA TRP A 54 0.69 -1.40 -2.27
C TRP A 54 -0.72 -1.29 -1.69
N ASP A 55 -0.88 -0.54 -0.60
CA ASP A 55 -2.19 -0.32 0.01
C ASP A 55 -3.14 0.44 -0.94
N LEU A 56 -2.68 1.53 -1.55
CA LEU A 56 -3.46 2.30 -2.53
C LEU A 56 -3.81 1.49 -3.80
N TYR A 57 -2.89 0.64 -4.26
CA TYR A 57 -3.13 -0.29 -5.36
C TYR A 57 -4.24 -1.29 -5.00
N GLY A 58 -4.25 -1.78 -3.76
CA GLY A 58 -5.28 -2.66 -3.21
C GLY A 58 -6.63 -1.98 -2.95
N ALA A 59 -6.70 -0.66 -2.87
CA ALA A 59 -7.95 0.07 -2.59
C ALA A 59 -9.05 -0.16 -3.62
N ASN A 60 -8.67 -0.55 -4.84
CA ASN A 60 -9.58 -0.90 -5.93
C ASN A 60 -9.77 -2.42 -6.13
N LEU A 61 -9.46 -3.23 -5.12
CA LEU A 61 -9.71 -4.67 -5.17
C LEU A 61 -11.21 -4.94 -4.95
N ASN A 62 -11.80 -5.73 -5.83
CA ASN A 62 -13.22 -6.09 -5.81
C ASN A 62 -13.41 -7.60 -5.89
N HIS A 63 -14.54 -8.09 -5.36
CA HIS A 63 -14.95 -9.48 -5.55
C HIS A 63 -15.38 -9.72 -7.01
N ALA A 64 -14.84 -10.77 -7.64
CA ALA A 64 -15.09 -11.08 -9.05
C ALA A 64 -16.34 -11.97 -9.28
N GLY A 65 -17.07 -12.34 -8.22
CA GLY A 65 -18.30 -13.16 -8.28
C GLY A 65 -18.07 -14.66 -8.54
N ASP A 66 -16.89 -15.04 -9.02
CA ASP A 66 -16.41 -16.42 -9.19
C ASP A 66 -15.62 -16.94 -7.98
N GLY A 67 -15.66 -16.20 -6.85
CA GLY A 67 -14.83 -16.46 -5.67
C GLY A 67 -13.41 -15.88 -5.77
N GLY A 68 -13.06 -15.25 -6.88
CA GLY A 68 -11.80 -14.54 -7.07
C GLY A 68 -11.85 -13.06 -6.73
N PHE A 69 -10.73 -12.39 -6.96
CA PHE A 69 -10.56 -10.94 -6.81
C PHE A 69 -10.07 -10.32 -8.11
N ARG A 70 -10.49 -9.09 -8.38
CA ARG A 70 -10.00 -8.30 -9.51
C ARG A 70 -9.91 -6.82 -9.16
N HIS A 71 -9.01 -6.12 -9.84
CA HIS A 71 -8.97 -4.67 -9.78
C HIS A 71 -10.00 -4.08 -10.76
N GLY A 72 -10.76 -3.10 -10.28
CA GLY A 72 -11.75 -2.35 -11.07
C GLY A 72 -12.98 -3.14 -11.54
N GLY A 73 -13.97 -2.40 -12.05
CA GLY A 73 -15.09 -2.92 -12.85
C GLY A 73 -16.10 -3.82 -12.13
N ALA A 74 -16.03 -4.01 -10.81
CA ALA A 74 -17.04 -4.72 -10.02
C ALA A 74 -17.65 -3.80 -8.94
N PRO A 75 -18.94 -3.98 -8.60
CA PRO A 75 -19.64 -3.09 -7.66
C PRO A 75 -19.38 -3.42 -6.19
N ASP A 76 -18.57 -4.44 -5.88
CA ASP A 76 -18.39 -4.98 -4.53
C ASP A 76 -16.91 -4.89 -4.09
N PRO A 77 -16.49 -3.74 -3.53
CA PRO A 77 -15.13 -3.53 -3.06
C PRO A 77 -14.82 -4.43 -1.86
N VAL A 78 -13.62 -5.01 -1.85
CA VAL A 78 -13.11 -5.81 -0.73
C VAL A 78 -12.94 -4.96 0.54
N HIS A 79 -12.53 -3.70 0.37
CA HIS A 79 -12.27 -2.78 1.47
C HIS A 79 -13.37 -1.72 1.55
N SER A 80 -14.00 -1.57 2.71
CA SER A 80 -14.85 -0.41 3.00
C SER A 80 -14.02 0.89 3.09
N MET A 81 -14.66 2.06 3.10
CA MET A 81 -13.94 3.31 3.34
C MET A 81 -13.34 3.39 4.75
N ASP A 82 -13.98 2.74 5.73
CA ASP A 82 -13.46 2.67 7.10
C ASP A 82 -12.20 1.80 7.19
N ASP A 83 -12.18 0.68 6.45
CA ASP A 83 -10.98 -0.16 6.35
C ASP A 83 -9.82 0.62 5.73
N LEU A 84 -10.09 1.40 4.69
CA LEU A 84 -9.09 2.26 4.05
C LEU A 84 -8.60 3.37 4.98
N ALA A 85 -9.49 3.98 5.76
CA ALA A 85 -9.10 4.97 6.76
C ALA A 85 -8.20 4.35 7.85
N GLN A 86 -8.50 3.12 8.27
CA GLN A 86 -7.70 2.38 9.23
C GLN A 86 -6.32 2.01 8.66
N GLN A 87 -6.25 1.56 7.40
CA GLN A 87 -4.99 1.30 6.70
C GLN A 87 -4.14 2.57 6.60
N PHE A 88 -4.74 3.70 6.20
CA PHE A 88 -4.06 4.99 6.17
C PHE A 88 -3.50 5.40 7.53
N PHE A 89 -4.27 5.22 8.61
CA PHE A 89 -3.81 5.52 9.97
C PHE A 89 -2.59 4.67 10.34
N THR A 90 -2.65 3.35 10.13
CA THR A 90 -1.55 2.44 10.43
C THR A 90 -0.28 2.75 9.63
N TRP A 91 -0.43 3.05 8.34
CA TRP A 91 0.67 3.49 7.50
C TRP A 91 1.26 4.83 7.97
N SER A 92 0.41 5.82 8.25
CA SER A 92 0.84 7.14 8.72
C SER A 92 1.58 7.08 10.06
N GLU A 93 1.14 6.23 10.98
CA GLU A 93 1.85 5.99 12.24
C GLU A 93 3.23 5.36 12.00
N SER A 94 3.37 4.47 11.01
CA SER A 94 4.67 3.91 10.64
C SER A 94 5.62 4.98 10.08
N VAL A 95 5.09 5.92 9.28
CA VAL A 95 5.83 7.10 8.80
C VAL A 95 6.27 7.98 9.96
N ARG A 96 5.37 8.27 10.90
CA ARG A 96 5.66 9.07 12.09
C ARG A 96 6.75 8.42 12.95
N VAL A 97 6.62 7.14 13.26
CA VAL A 97 7.60 6.37 14.05
C VAL A 97 8.97 6.38 13.37
N ARG A 98 9.05 6.19 12.05
CA ARG A 98 10.33 6.30 11.34
C ARG A 98 10.97 7.68 11.49
N ALA A 99 10.17 8.74 11.44
CA ALA A 99 10.68 10.11 11.54
C ALA A 99 11.16 10.46 12.95
N GLU A 100 10.47 9.99 13.97
CA GLU A 100 10.80 10.27 15.38
C GLU A 100 11.88 9.34 15.94
N ASP A 101 11.85 8.05 15.60
CA ASP A 101 12.78 7.04 16.08
C ASP A 101 13.11 6.01 14.97
N PRO A 102 14.11 6.32 14.12
CA PRO A 102 14.56 5.41 13.08
C PRO A 102 15.04 4.04 13.60
N GLN A 103 15.53 3.97 14.84
CA GLN A 103 16.03 2.73 15.43
C GLN A 103 14.88 1.84 15.88
N ALA A 104 13.86 2.40 16.52
CA ALA A 104 12.63 1.68 16.84
C ALA A 104 11.94 1.15 15.58
N TRP A 105 11.88 1.96 14.52
CA TRP A 105 11.37 1.52 13.22
C TRP A 105 12.17 0.34 12.64
N ALA A 106 13.50 0.42 12.65
CA ALA A 106 14.35 -0.67 12.18
C ALA A 106 14.16 -1.96 13.00
N ALA A 107 13.97 -1.84 14.32
CA ALA A 107 13.69 -2.98 15.20
C ALA A 107 12.33 -3.63 14.88
N LEU A 108 11.29 -2.83 14.60
CA LEU A 108 9.97 -3.32 14.18
C LEU A 108 10.06 -4.11 12.86
N LEU A 109 10.77 -3.59 11.87
CA LEU A 109 10.99 -4.29 10.59
C LEU A 109 11.72 -5.63 10.79
N LEU A 110 12.72 -5.68 11.66
CA LEU A 110 13.43 -6.92 11.99
C LEU A 110 12.51 -7.94 12.68
N ALA A 111 11.65 -7.49 13.60
CA ALA A 111 10.68 -8.35 14.28
C ALA A 111 9.67 -8.95 13.30
N GLN A 112 9.08 -8.14 12.41
CA GLN A 112 8.15 -8.62 11.38
C GLN A 112 8.81 -9.61 10.43
N ARG A 113 10.05 -9.34 9.97
CA ARG A 113 10.81 -10.28 9.11
C ARG A 113 11.03 -11.64 9.79
N ARG A 114 11.29 -11.65 11.11
CA ARG A 114 11.43 -12.89 11.89
C ARG A 114 10.11 -13.65 11.98
N GLN A 115 9.00 -12.94 12.24
CA GLN A 115 7.66 -13.56 12.27
C GLN A 115 7.27 -14.17 10.93
N MET A 116 7.46 -13.45 9.81
CA MET A 116 7.15 -13.97 8.48
C MET A 116 8.01 -15.20 8.11
N ARG A 117 9.29 -15.19 8.48
CA ARG A 117 10.17 -16.35 8.28
C ARG A 117 9.66 -17.57 9.07
N SER A 118 9.30 -17.37 10.33
CA SER A 118 8.74 -18.42 11.19
C SER A 118 7.42 -18.98 10.63
N ALA A 119 6.50 -18.11 10.18
CA ALA A 119 5.24 -18.52 9.57
C ALA A 119 5.47 -19.36 8.30
N ARG A 120 6.45 -18.99 7.46
CA ARG A 120 6.79 -19.75 6.25
C ARG A 120 7.36 -21.13 6.59
N ASP A 121 8.20 -21.22 7.61
CA ASP A 121 8.85 -22.47 8.00
C ASP A 121 7.85 -23.44 8.66
N ASN A 122 6.77 -22.93 9.27
CA ASN A 122 5.65 -23.72 9.82
C ASN A 122 4.63 -24.21 8.77
N LEU A 123 4.73 -23.74 7.52
CA LEU A 123 3.86 -24.15 6.40
C LEU A 123 4.52 -25.19 5.47
N ARG A 124 5.69 -25.72 5.85
CA ARG A 124 6.43 -26.77 5.15
C ARG A 124 6.38 -28.08 5.93
#